data_AF-A0A2S2PM82-F1
#
_entry.id   AF-A0A2S2PM82-F1
#
_cell.length_a   1.000
_cell.length_b   1.000
_cell.length_c   1.000
_cell.angle_alpha   90.00
_cell.angle_beta   90.00
_cell.angle_gamma   90.00
#
_symmetry.space_group_name_H-M   'P 1'
#
loop_
_entity.id
_entity.type
_entity.pdbx_description
1 polymer ?
#
loop_
_entity_poly.entity_id
_entity_poly.type
_entity_poly.pdbx_seq_one_letter_code
_entity_poly.pdbx_strand_id
1 'polypeptide(L)'
;MAGSSSDTRSQSKKIIFSVYKFIKDLSKQDEITPSIFAQSLKVTAEACGLSERTVRRVCKEGKDSLDSDQQVVSFKSPRKTYKRAKPLTELDDFDADIVRRVVHEFYDRGEYPTALTILTEVKKKCNWEGSVWS
;
A
#
# COMPACT_ATOMS: atom_id res chain seq x y z
N MET A 1 23.84 -3.44 18.99
CA MET A 1 22.48 -3.98 19.16
C MET A 1 21.67 -3.65 17.91
N ALA A 2 21.58 -4.57 16.97
CA ALA A 2 20.76 -4.37 15.76
C ALA A 2 19.28 -4.39 16.18
N GLY A 3 18.60 -3.25 16.04
CA GLY A 3 17.15 -3.21 16.19
C GLY A 3 16.52 -4.05 15.09
N SER A 4 16.17 -5.29 15.39
CA SER A 4 15.41 -6.13 14.48
C SER A 4 14.05 -5.46 14.29
N SER A 5 13.88 -4.76 13.17
CA SER A 5 12.55 -4.37 12.72
C SER A 5 11.81 -5.65 12.39
N SER A 6 11.19 -6.28 13.39
CA SER A 6 10.33 -7.44 13.20
C SER A 6 9.07 -6.91 12.53
N ASP A 7 9.10 -6.83 11.20
CA ASP A 7 7.93 -6.49 10.41
C ASP A 7 6.90 -7.60 10.60
N THR A 8 5.94 -7.36 11.49
CA THR A 8 4.87 -8.31 11.76
C THR A 8 3.87 -8.23 10.62
N ARG A 9 3.98 -9.15 9.66
CA ARG A 9 3.03 -9.27 8.53
C ARG A 9 1.59 -9.42 9.04
N SER A 10 0.62 -9.05 8.20
CA SER A 10 -0.82 -9.07 8.55
C SER A 10 -1.30 -10.41 9.13
N GLN A 11 -0.83 -11.53 8.59
CA GLN A 11 -1.18 -12.87 9.09
C GLN A 11 -0.69 -13.08 10.53
N SER A 12 0.56 -12.71 10.83
CA SER A 12 1.10 -12.81 12.20
C SER A 12 0.32 -11.95 13.17
N LYS A 13 -0.04 -10.71 12.78
CA LYS A 13 -0.91 -9.84 13.59
C LYS A 13 -2.29 -10.48 13.85
N LYS A 14 -2.87 -11.14 12.84
CA LYS A 14 -4.16 -11.84 12.95
C LYS A 14 -4.10 -12.98 13.96
N ILE A 15 -3.02 -13.78 13.93
CA ILE A 15 -2.81 -14.88 14.88
C ILE A 15 -2.67 -14.33 16.31
N ILE A 16 -1.82 -13.32 16.52
CA ILE A 16 -1.62 -12.68 17.84
C ILE A 16 -2.96 -12.17 18.40
N PHE A 17 -3.75 -11.49 17.56
CA PHE A 17 -5.06 -10.97 17.97
C PHE A 17 -6.07 -12.08 18.28
N SER A 18 -6.05 -13.18 17.52
CA SER A 18 -6.86 -14.37 17.76
C SER A 18 -6.53 -15.01 19.12
N VAL A 19 -5.24 -15.19 19.44
CA VAL A 19 -4.79 -15.75 20.72
C VAL A 19 -5.21 -14.85 21.88
N TYR A 20 -5.01 -13.54 21.76
CA TYR A 20 -5.48 -12.58 22.75
C TYR A 20 -7.00 -12.65 22.96
N LYS A 21 -7.78 -12.74 21.87
CA LYS A 21 -9.24 -12.86 21.95
C LYS A 21 -9.65 -14.15 22.65
N PHE A 22 -9.01 -15.27 22.33
CA PHE A 22 -9.25 -16.55 22.99
C PHE A 22 -8.98 -16.50 24.50
N ILE A 23 -7.82 -15.98 24.92
CA ILE A 23 -7.48 -15.81 26.35
C ILE A 23 -8.50 -14.91 27.05
N LYS A 24 -8.96 -13.85 26.35
CA LYS A 24 -9.96 -12.93 26.88
C LYS A 24 -11.37 -13.53 26.95
N ASP A 25 -11.73 -14.42 26.04
CA ASP A 25 -13.01 -15.10 26.06
C ASP A 25 -13.02 -16.20 27.14
N LEU A 26 -11.91 -16.93 27.31
CA LEU A 26 -11.71 -17.86 28.43
C LEU A 26 -11.87 -17.19 29.79
N SER A 27 -11.37 -15.96 29.94
CA SER A 27 -11.53 -15.21 31.21
C SER A 27 -12.95 -14.74 31.52
N LYS A 28 -13.90 -14.89 30.58
CA LYS A 28 -15.33 -14.62 30.83
C LYS A 28 -16.08 -15.85 31.31
N GLN A 29 -15.50 -17.04 31.14
CA GLN A 29 -16.03 -18.28 31.69
C GLN A 29 -15.51 -18.40 33.13
N ASP A 30 -16.38 -18.73 34.09
CA ASP A 30 -16.09 -18.80 35.54
C ASP A 30 -15.04 -19.85 35.94
N GLU A 31 -14.41 -20.52 34.98
CA GLU A 31 -13.45 -21.62 35.20
C GLU A 31 -12.02 -21.13 35.49
N ILE A 32 -11.70 -19.84 35.29
CA ILE A 32 -10.32 -19.33 35.38
C ILE A 32 -10.22 -18.08 36.28
N THR A 33 -9.16 -18.04 37.10
CA THR A 33 -8.94 -16.95 38.07
C THR A 33 -8.97 -15.55 37.41
N PRO A 34 -9.64 -14.56 38.05
CA PRO A 34 -9.70 -13.16 37.58
C PRO A 34 -8.32 -12.51 37.35
N SER A 35 -7.27 -13.07 37.96
CA SER A 35 -5.89 -12.60 37.81
C SER A 35 -5.38 -12.67 36.37
N ILE A 36 -5.82 -13.67 35.60
CA ILE A 36 -5.42 -13.87 34.20
C ILE A 36 -6.03 -12.81 33.29
N PHE A 37 -7.22 -12.29 33.62
CA PHE A 37 -7.86 -11.21 32.87
C PHE A 37 -7.02 -9.93 32.85
N ALA A 38 -6.55 -9.52 34.04
CA ALA A 38 -5.68 -8.35 34.20
C ALA A 38 -4.35 -8.52 33.46
N GLN A 39 -3.89 -9.76 33.30
CA GLN A 39 -2.61 -10.12 32.68
C GLN A 39 -2.74 -10.68 31.26
N SER A 40 -3.90 -10.60 30.61
CA SER A 40 -4.16 -11.20 29.29
C SER A 40 -3.14 -10.80 28.22
N LEU A 41 -2.63 -9.56 28.25
CA LEU A 41 -1.56 -9.09 27.37
C LEU A 41 -0.23 -9.80 27.64
N LYS A 42 0.11 -10.02 28.91
CA LYS A 42 1.35 -10.68 29.35
C LYS A 42 1.32 -12.17 28.99
N VAL A 43 0.20 -12.83 29.25
CA VAL A 43 0.00 -14.24 28.89
C VAL A 43 0.05 -14.43 27.37
N THR A 44 -0.55 -13.51 26.60
CA THR A 44 -0.45 -13.56 25.13
C THR A 44 0.99 -13.33 24.66
N ALA A 45 1.71 -12.40 25.30
CA ALA A 45 3.10 -12.11 24.97
C ALA A 45 4.00 -13.32 25.20
N GLU A 46 3.82 -14.01 26.33
CA GLU A 46 4.52 -15.25 26.66
C GLU A 46 4.14 -16.39 25.70
N ALA A 47 2.85 -16.61 25.45
CA ALA A 47 2.36 -17.64 24.53
C ALA A 47 2.84 -17.45 23.09
N CYS A 48 2.96 -16.21 22.62
CA CYS A 48 3.44 -15.90 21.27
C CYS A 48 4.96 -15.68 21.19
N GLY A 49 5.69 -15.65 22.32
CA GLY A 49 7.13 -15.34 22.36
C GLY A 49 7.47 -13.92 21.89
N LEU A 50 6.60 -12.94 22.15
CA LEU A 50 6.75 -11.54 21.71
C LEU A 50 6.81 -10.58 22.89
N SER A 51 7.27 -9.35 22.63
CA SER A 51 7.17 -8.29 23.64
C SER A 51 5.72 -7.89 23.89
N GLU A 52 5.38 -7.56 25.14
CA GLU A 52 4.06 -7.03 25.50
C GLU A 52 3.72 -5.77 24.70
N ARG A 53 4.73 -4.95 24.35
CA ARG A 53 4.57 -3.74 23.54
C ARG A 53 4.05 -4.08 22.13
N THR A 54 4.57 -5.15 21.53
CA THR A 54 4.12 -5.63 20.22
C THR A 54 2.68 -6.10 20.27
N VAL A 55 2.33 -6.93 21.27
CA VAL A 55 0.96 -7.42 21.46
C VAL A 55 0.00 -6.26 21.67
N ARG A 56 0.35 -5.29 22.53
CA ARG A 56 -0.47 -4.10 22.79
C ARG A 56 -0.71 -3.29 21.51
N ARG A 57 0.32 -3.11 20.66
CA ARG A 57 0.20 -2.42 19.37
C ARG A 57 -0.77 -3.16 18.43
N VAL A 58 -0.63 -4.48 18.31
CA VAL A 58 -1.50 -5.31 17.47
C VAL A 58 -2.94 -5.30 17.98
N CYS A 59 -3.16 -5.40 19.30
CA CYS A 59 -4.50 -5.33 19.88
C CYS A 59 -5.16 -3.96 19.67
N LYS A 60 -4.39 -2.87 19.67
CA LYS A 60 -4.91 -1.54 19.32
C LYS A 60 -5.32 -1.50 17.85
N GLU A 61 -4.42 -1.88 16.93
CA GLU A 61 -4.71 -1.93 15.49
C GLU A 61 -5.92 -2.82 15.16
N GLY A 62 -6.07 -3.96 15.85
CA GLY A 62 -7.20 -4.86 15.65
C GLY A 62 -8.53 -4.31 16.16
N LYS A 63 -8.54 -3.53 17.25
CA LYS A 63 -9.74 -2.82 17.73
C LYS A 63 -10.13 -1.69 16.79
N ASP A 64 -9.16 -0.94 16.30
CA ASP A 64 -9.38 0.18 15.38
C ASP A 64 -9.87 -0.30 14.00
N SER A 65 -9.62 -1.58 13.65
CA SER A 65 -10.00 -2.20 12.37
C SER A 65 -11.30 -3.03 12.43
N LEU A 66 -12.02 -3.00 13.55
CA LEU A 66 -13.37 -3.57 13.67
C LEU A 66 -14.37 -2.58 13.04
N ASP A 67 -14.54 -2.68 11.73
CA ASP A 67 -15.65 -2.02 11.04
C ASP A 67 -16.98 -2.72 11.39
N SER A 68 -18.00 -1.92 11.69
CA SER A 68 -19.29 -2.35 12.28
C SER A 68 -20.09 -3.38 11.49
N ASP A 69 -19.77 -3.63 10.22
CA ASP A 69 -20.55 -4.51 9.33
C ASP A 69 -19.94 -5.88 9.10
N GLN A 70 -18.66 -6.08 9.44
CA GLN A 70 -17.97 -7.36 9.21
C GLN A 70 -17.18 -7.71 10.47
N GLN A 71 -17.57 -8.79 11.14
CA GLN A 71 -16.92 -9.31 12.35
C GLN A 71 -15.49 -9.86 12.10
N VAL A 72 -14.84 -9.44 11.00
CA VAL A 72 -13.54 -9.90 10.51
C VAL A 72 -12.51 -8.79 10.67
N VAL A 73 -11.58 -8.98 11.59
CA VAL A 73 -10.47 -8.04 11.81
C VAL A 73 -9.49 -8.10 10.65
N SER A 74 -9.32 -6.96 9.97
CA SER A 74 -8.39 -6.82 8.84
C SER A 74 -7.13 -6.07 9.25
N PHE A 75 -5.98 -6.74 9.23
CA PHE A 75 -4.68 -6.11 9.52
C PHE A 75 -4.00 -5.68 8.22
N LYS A 76 -3.59 -4.41 8.15
CA LYS A 76 -2.82 -3.90 7.02
C LYS A 76 -1.34 -4.24 7.24
N SER A 77 -0.75 -4.95 6.29
CA SER A 77 0.71 -5.05 6.22
C SER A 77 1.26 -3.69 5.79
N PRO A 78 2.44 -3.25 6.27
CA PRO A 78 3.14 -2.14 5.67
C PRO A 78 3.29 -2.43 4.17
N ARG A 79 2.49 -1.77 3.34
CA ARG A 79 2.67 -1.88 1.90
C ARG A 79 3.92 -1.09 1.55
N LYS A 80 4.77 -1.66 0.71
CA LYS A 80 5.78 -0.89 -0.01
C LYS A 80 5.03 0.19 -0.81
N THR A 81 5.00 1.42 -0.31
CA THR A 81 4.44 2.56 -1.03
C THR A 81 5.45 2.98 -2.08
N TYR A 82 5.60 2.16 -3.12
CA TYR A 82 6.40 2.53 -4.26
C TYR A 82 5.56 3.45 -5.14
N LYS A 83 5.66 4.76 -4.89
CA LYS A 83 5.09 5.80 -5.75
C LYS A 83 5.94 5.87 -7.02
N ARG A 84 5.70 5.00 -7.99
CA ARG A 84 6.24 5.20 -9.34
C ARG A 84 5.58 6.47 -9.88
N ALA A 85 6.37 7.46 -10.26
CA ALA A 85 5.85 8.54 -11.09
C ALA A 85 5.24 7.87 -12.33
N LYS A 86 3.96 8.11 -12.58
CA LYS A 86 3.38 7.70 -13.85
C LYS A 86 4.07 8.57 -14.91
N PRO A 87 4.66 8.02 -15.98
CA PRO A 87 4.98 8.85 -17.13
C PRO A 87 3.66 9.54 -17.52
N LEU A 88 3.68 10.86 -17.68
CA LEU A 88 2.51 11.62 -18.12
C LEU A 88 2.17 11.13 -19.53
N THR A 89 1.31 10.11 -19.60
CA THR A 89 0.83 9.47 -20.84
C THR A 89 -0.48 10.07 -21.32
N GLU A 90 -1.05 11.01 -20.57
CA GLU A 90 -2.23 11.76 -20.97
C GLU A 90 -1.76 12.88 -21.91
N LEU A 91 -1.80 12.58 -23.22
CA LEU A 91 -1.84 13.60 -24.26
C LEU A 91 -3.27 14.15 -24.28
N ASP A 92 -3.43 15.47 -24.23
CA ASP A 92 -4.73 16.10 -24.46
C ASP A 92 -5.18 15.83 -25.90
N ASP A 93 -6.48 15.82 -26.16
CA ASP A 93 -7.04 15.58 -27.50
C ASP A 93 -6.51 16.61 -28.50
N PHE A 94 -6.31 17.85 -28.05
CA PHE A 94 -5.70 18.91 -28.85
C PHE A 94 -4.25 18.60 -29.25
N ASP A 95 -3.43 18.12 -28.30
CA ASP A 95 -2.04 17.76 -28.56
C ASP A 95 -1.93 16.51 -29.44
N ALA A 96 -2.84 15.54 -29.27
CA ALA A 96 -2.94 14.37 -30.11
C ALA A 96 -3.25 14.74 -31.57
N ASP A 97 -4.13 15.72 -31.80
CA ASP A 97 -4.45 16.24 -33.13
C ASP A 97 -3.26 16.93 -33.80
N ILE A 98 -2.48 17.70 -33.02
CA ILE A 98 -1.23 18.31 -33.52
C ILE A 98 -0.24 17.24 -33.96
N VAL A 99 0.00 16.21 -33.12
CA VAL A 99 0.91 15.11 -33.45
C VAL A 99 0.44 14.38 -34.71
N ARG A 100 -0.86 14.09 -34.82
CA ARG A 100 -1.43 13.42 -36.00
C ARG A 100 -1.23 14.25 -37.27
N ARG A 101 -1.44 15.56 -37.21
CA ARG A 101 -1.21 16.47 -38.33
C ARG A 101 0.25 16.47 -38.76
N VAL A 102 1.19 16.55 -37.81
CA VAL A 102 2.63 16.48 -38.11
C VAL A 102 2.98 15.17 -38.81
N VAL A 103 2.45 14.04 -38.33
CA VAL A 103 2.66 12.72 -38.96
C VAL A 103 2.15 12.71 -40.40
N HIS A 104 0.95 13.24 -40.66
CA HIS A 104 0.42 13.32 -42.03
C HIS A 104 1.27 14.21 -42.94
N GLU A 105 1.76 15.35 -42.46
CA GLU A 105 2.64 16.22 -43.23
C GLU A 105 3.96 15.54 -43.64
N PHE A 106 4.50 14.62 -42.82
CA PHE A 106 5.66 13.81 -43.23
C PHE A 106 5.32 12.90 -44.41
N TYR A 107 4.17 12.22 -44.35
CA TYR A 107 3.73 11.35 -45.43
C TYR A 107 3.39 12.12 -46.71
N ASP A 108 2.82 13.33 -46.60
CA ASP A 108 2.59 14.21 -47.74
C ASP A 108 3.89 14.62 -48.45
N ARG A 109 4.99 14.71 -47.69
CA ARG A 109 6.35 14.92 -48.23
C ARG A 109 7.02 13.66 -48.77
N GLY A 110 6.41 12.49 -48.59
CA GLY A 110 7.00 11.19 -48.93
C GLY A 110 8.10 10.72 -47.97
N GLU A 111 8.21 11.35 -46.80
CA GLU A 111 9.19 11.01 -45.76
C GLU A 111 8.58 10.07 -44.73
N TYR A 112 9.36 9.11 -44.22
CA TYR A 112 8.88 8.23 -43.15
C TYR A 112 9.24 8.82 -41.78
N PRO A 113 8.24 9.21 -40.96
CA PRO A 113 8.52 9.86 -39.70
C PRO A 113 9.08 8.88 -38.66
N THR A 114 10.04 9.35 -37.86
CA THR A 114 10.56 8.63 -36.68
C THR A 114 10.09 9.36 -35.41
N ALA A 115 9.95 8.66 -34.28
CA ALA A 115 9.51 9.28 -33.01
C ALA A 115 10.31 10.54 -32.64
N LEU A 116 11.63 10.55 -32.87
CA LEU A 116 12.50 11.70 -32.62
C LEU A 116 12.24 12.88 -33.58
N THR A 117 11.94 12.62 -34.86
CA THR A 117 11.67 13.67 -35.83
C THR A 117 10.31 14.32 -35.57
N ILE A 118 9.30 13.50 -35.24
CA ILE A 118 7.98 13.98 -34.81
C ILE A 118 8.12 14.87 -33.57
N LEU A 119 8.84 14.41 -32.55
CA LEU A 119 9.04 15.19 -31.32
C LEU A 119 9.75 16.52 -31.60
N THR A 120 10.73 16.52 -32.49
CA THR A 120 11.46 17.74 -32.87
C THR A 120 10.55 18.75 -33.58
N GLU A 121 9.70 18.30 -34.51
CA GLU A 121 8.77 19.18 -35.23
C GLU A 121 7.63 19.68 -34.34
N VAL A 122 7.07 18.83 -33.48
CA VAL A 122 6.03 19.22 -32.52
C VAL A 122 6.57 20.25 -31.53
N LYS A 123 7.81 20.08 -31.03
CA LYS A 123 8.50 21.08 -30.20
C LYS A 123 8.67 22.41 -30.92
N LYS A 124 9.07 22.40 -32.21
CA LYS A 124 9.22 23.61 -33.01
C LYS A 124 7.89 24.35 -33.24
N LYS A 125 6.79 23.62 -33.46
CA LYS A 125 5.49 24.22 -33.80
C LYS A 125 4.70 24.72 -32.60
N CYS A 126 4.75 24.00 -31.49
CA CYS A 126 3.83 24.22 -30.36
C CYS A 126 4.55 24.46 -29.03
N ASN A 127 5.88 24.61 -29.02
CA ASN A 127 6.68 24.78 -27.80
C ASN A 127 6.35 23.73 -26.71
N TRP A 128 6.03 22.51 -27.15
CA TRP A 128 5.62 21.40 -26.31
C TRP A 128 6.75 20.99 -25.36
N GLU A 129 6.57 21.21 -24.06
CA GLU A 129 7.59 20.87 -23.05
C GLU A 129 7.83 19.37 -22.93
N GLY A 130 6.87 18.55 -23.37
CA GLY A 130 6.93 17.09 -23.31
C GLY A 130 6.58 16.55 -21.93
N SER A 131 6.58 15.22 -21.82
CA SER A 131 6.61 14.56 -20.53
C SER A 131 8.06 14.40 -20.09
N VAL A 132 8.36 14.76 -18.84
CA VAL A 132 9.68 14.54 -18.26
C VAL A 132 9.91 13.02 -18.21
N TRP A 133 10.86 12.56 -19.03
CA TRP A 133 11.34 11.20 -18.96
C TRP A 133 12.23 11.11 -17.73
N SER A 134 11.91 10.20 -16.81
CA SER A 134 12.70 9.90 -15.61
C SER A 134 13.31 8.51 -15.71
#